data_AF-A0A8H6CLX2-F1
#
_entry.id   AF-A0A8H6CLX2-F1
#
_cell.length_a   1.000
_cell.length_b   1.000
_cell.length_c   1.000
_cell.angle_alpha   90.00
_cell.angle_beta   90.00
_cell.angle_gamma   90.00
#
_symmetry.space_group_name_H-M   'P 1'
#
loop_
_entity.id
_entity.type
_entity.pdbx_description
1 polymer ?
#
loop_
_entity_poly.entity_id
_entity_poly.type
_entity_poly.pdbx_seq_one_letter_code
_entity_poly.pdbx_strand_id
1 'polypeptide(L)'
;MVLKIRLARFGKRNAPFYNIVVAQARTARNSKPLEVLGTYDPIPKPAPQGEGKPFKDIKMDTARAKYWLGVGAQPSEPMWRLLSMIGLMEPKYSIQKMQQAEAEQRAARKEEAADASEGR
;
A
#
# COMPACT_ATOMS: atom_id res chain seq x y z
N MET A 1 13.82 -14.38 4.01
CA MET A 1 13.96 -13.06 4.67
C MET A 1 13.11 -12.08 3.86
N VAL A 2 12.11 -11.41 4.44
CA VAL A 2 11.16 -10.56 3.67
C VAL A 2 11.30 -9.11 4.10
N LEU A 3 11.55 -8.22 3.13
CA LEU A 3 11.55 -6.77 3.34
C LEU A 3 10.13 -6.24 3.31
N LYS A 4 9.81 -5.34 4.25
CA LYS A 4 8.52 -4.66 4.30
C LYS A 4 8.68 -3.16 4.40
N ILE A 5 7.87 -2.45 3.62
CA ILE A 5 7.65 -1.01 3.81
C ILE A 5 6.49 -0.87 4.80
N ARG A 6 6.76 -0.34 6.00
CA ARG A 6 5.80 -0.31 7.10
C ARG A 6 5.88 1.00 7.88
N LEU A 7 4.86 1.25 8.70
CA LEU A 7 4.82 2.38 9.61
C LEU A 7 5.43 2.00 10.96
N ALA A 8 6.46 2.73 11.38
CA ALA A 8 6.98 2.69 12.74
C ALA A 8 6.30 3.79 13.56
N ARG A 9 5.73 3.44 14.72
CA ARG A 9 4.98 4.39 15.56
C ARG A 9 5.91 5.17 16.46
N PHE A 10 5.84 6.48 16.35
CA PHE A 10 6.46 7.49 17.18
C PHE A 10 5.39 8.43 17.77
N GLY A 11 5.84 9.47 18.46
CA GLY A 11 4.97 10.44 19.12
C GLY A 11 4.58 10.03 20.54
N LYS A 12 3.70 10.82 21.14
CA LYS A 12 3.26 10.68 22.54
C LYS A 12 1.92 9.93 22.59
N ARG A 13 1.48 9.61 23.82
CA ARG A 13 0.10 9.16 24.05
C ARG A 13 -0.86 10.22 23.48
N ASN A 14 -1.89 9.78 22.76
CA ASN A 14 -2.89 10.63 22.08
C ASN A 14 -2.33 11.59 21.00
N ALA A 15 -1.05 11.48 20.64
CA ALA A 15 -0.42 12.24 19.56
C ALA A 15 0.45 11.30 18.71
N PRO A 16 -0.17 10.40 17.93
CA PRO A 16 0.56 9.44 17.10
C PRO A 16 1.27 10.13 15.94
N PHE A 17 2.52 9.75 15.71
CA PHE A 17 3.31 10.14 14.55
C PHE A 17 3.93 8.87 13.94
N TYR A 18 4.09 8.79 12.62
CA TYR A 18 4.64 7.60 12.00
C TYR A 18 5.84 7.92 11.12
N ASN A 19 6.88 7.10 11.23
CA ASN A 19 7.94 7.05 10.22
C ASN A 19 7.60 5.94 9.22
N ILE A 20 7.75 6.26 7.94
CA ILE A 20 7.65 5.29 6.85
C ILE A 20 9.03 4.67 6.71
N VAL A 21 9.13 3.36 6.96
CA VAL A 21 10.42 2.68 7.06
C VAL A 21 10.46 1.41 6.23
N VAL A 22 11.66 1.08 5.75
CA VAL A 22 11.98 -0.23 5.20
C VAL A 22 12.66 -1.05 6.28
N ALA A 23 12.06 -2.18 6.63
CA ALA A 23 12.59 -3.07 7.65
C ALA A 23 12.29 -4.53 7.32
N GLN A 24 13.01 -5.44 7.95
CA GLN A 24 12.73 -6.87 7.82
C GLN A 24 11.45 -7.24 8.57
N ALA A 25 10.65 -8.14 8.02
CA ALA A 25 9.33 -8.49 8.57
C ALA A 25 9.36 -8.99 10.02
N ARG A 26 10.41 -9.72 10.42
CA ARG A 26 10.54 -10.33 11.76
C ARG A 26 11.11 -9.38 12.82
N THR A 27 11.48 -8.15 12.46
CA THR A 27 12.05 -7.18 13.41
C THR A 27 10.94 -6.43 14.16
N ALA A 28 11.22 -6.05 15.41
CA ALA A 28 10.28 -5.29 16.24
C ALA A 28 9.84 -3.99 15.54
N ARG A 29 8.58 -3.58 15.77
CA ARG A 29 7.94 -2.45 15.04
C ARG A 29 8.77 -1.16 15.04
N ASN A 30 9.34 -0.82 16.20
CA ASN A 30 10.05 0.44 16.43
C ASN A 30 11.58 0.24 16.52
N SER A 31 12.09 -0.92 16.10
CA SER A 31 13.55 -1.13 16.02
C SER A 31 14.18 -0.29 14.92
N LYS A 32 15.50 -0.13 14.96
CA LYS A 32 16.25 0.58 13.93
C LYS A 32 15.97 -0.05 12.55
N PRO A 33 15.37 0.70 11.61
CA PRO A 33 15.09 0.18 10.27
C PRO A 33 16.35 0.17 9.40
N LEU A 34 16.24 -0.42 8.20
CA LEU A 34 17.28 -0.32 7.18
C LEU A 34 17.35 1.11 6.63
N GLU A 35 16.18 1.69 6.34
CA GLU A 35 16.06 3.03 5.80
C GLU A 35 14.74 3.68 6.24
N VAL A 36 14.78 5.00 6.44
CA VAL A 36 13.59 5.84 6.68
C VAL A 36 13.28 6.56 5.38
N LEU A 37 12.15 6.24 4.77
CA LEU A 37 11.72 6.84 3.50
C LEU A 37 10.96 8.14 3.69
N GLY A 38 10.42 8.38 4.89
CA GLY A 38 9.56 9.53 5.13
C GLY A 38 8.81 9.48 6.44
N THR A 39 7.82 10.35 6.55
CA THR A 39 6.96 10.52 7.72
C THR A 39 5.50 10.67 7.32
N TYR A 40 4.62 10.22 8.20
CA TYR A 40 3.18 10.33 8.05
C TYR A 40 2.56 10.83 9.37
N ASP A 41 1.81 11.93 9.27
CA ASP A 41 0.99 12.45 10.35
C ASP A 41 -0.48 12.03 10.12
N PRO A 42 -1.04 11.17 10.97
CA PRO A 42 -2.42 10.72 10.83
C PRO A 42 -3.44 11.79 11.26
N ILE A 43 -3.02 12.79 12.04
CA ILE A 43 -3.88 13.85 12.55
C ILE A 43 -4.11 14.85 11.42
N PRO A 44 -5.38 15.07 11.01
CA PRO A 44 -5.70 16.04 9.99
C PRO A 44 -5.34 17.46 10.46
N LYS A 45 -4.68 18.22 9.60
CA LYS A 45 -4.37 19.63 9.82
C LYS A 45 -5.42 20.51 9.13
N PRO A 46 -5.74 21.68 9.71
CA PRO A 46 -6.62 22.64 9.06
C PRO A 46 -6.01 23.10 7.73
N ALA A 47 -6.86 23.39 6.74
CA ALA A 47 -6.40 23.92 5.47
C ALA A 47 -5.62 25.24 5.69
N PRO A 48 -4.57 25.54 4.89
CA PRO A 48 -3.68 26.69 5.13
C PRO A 48 -4.38 28.06 5.18
N GLN A 49 -5.61 28.16 4.65
CA GLN A 49 -6.40 29.40 4.57
C GLN A 49 -7.76 29.29 5.29
N GLY A 50 -7.99 28.26 6.11
CA GLY A 50 -9.26 28.08 6.85
C GLY A 50 -10.45 27.64 5.99
N GLU A 51 -10.39 27.82 4.68
CA GLU A 51 -11.39 27.36 3.71
C GLU A 51 -10.85 26.13 2.98
N GLY A 52 -11.41 24.95 3.29
CA GLY A 52 -11.05 23.71 2.60
C GLY A 52 -11.20 22.46 3.44
N LYS A 53 -11.06 21.30 2.79
CA LYS A 53 -11.02 20.02 3.48
C LYS A 53 -9.71 19.91 4.27
N PRO A 54 -9.73 19.39 5.50
CA PRO A 54 -8.50 19.12 6.22
C PRO A 54 -7.65 18.10 5.46
N PHE A 55 -6.32 18.23 5.58
CA PHE A 55 -5.36 17.35 4.90
C PHE A 55 -4.49 16.61 5.91
N LYS A 56 -3.88 15.51 5.45
CA LYS A 56 -2.93 14.74 6.25
C LYS A 56 -1.56 14.84 5.61
N ASP A 57 -0.55 15.13 6.42
CA ASP A 57 0.82 15.28 5.93
C ASP A 57 1.46 13.93 5.67
N ILE A 58 1.90 13.73 4.43
CA ILE A 58 2.72 12.59 4.03
C ILE A 58 3.95 13.18 3.33
N LYS A 59 5.12 13.03 3.95
CA LYS A 59 6.40 13.42 3.37
C LYS A 59 7.17 12.15 3.07
N MET A 60 7.56 11.93 1.83
CA MET A 60 8.22 10.69 1.43
C MET A 60 9.15 10.91 0.24
N ASP A 61 10.31 10.26 0.28
CA ASP A 61 11.18 10.11 -0.88
C ASP A 61 10.57 9.09 -1.86
N THR A 62 9.98 9.60 -2.94
CA THR A 62 9.31 8.77 -3.95
C THR A 62 10.30 7.96 -4.79
N ALA A 63 11.54 8.45 -4.99
CA ALA A 63 12.56 7.75 -5.76
C ALA A 63 13.04 6.51 -5.00
N ARG A 64 13.35 6.66 -3.71
CA ARG A 64 13.72 5.54 -2.85
C ARG A 64 12.57 4.57 -2.63
N ALA A 65 11.35 5.06 -2.46
CA ALA A 65 10.17 4.19 -2.37
C ALA A 65 10.01 3.31 -3.62
N LYS A 66 10.13 3.89 -4.83
CA LYS A 66 10.10 3.15 -6.10
C LYS A 66 11.19 2.09 -6.19
N TYR A 67 12.42 2.43 -5.80
CA TYR A 67 13.53 1.47 -5.76
C TYR A 67 13.19 0.25 -4.89
N TRP A 68 12.73 0.46 -3.67
CA TRP A 68 12.42 -0.64 -2.76
C TRP A 68 11.24 -1.49 -3.23
N LEU A 69 10.22 -0.86 -3.83
CA LEU A 69 9.12 -1.59 -4.47
C LEU A 69 9.65 -2.45 -5.63
N GLY A 70 10.55 -1.93 -6.47
CA GLY A 70 11.17 -2.67 -7.58
C GLY A 70 12.03 -3.85 -7.13
N VAL A 71 12.71 -3.73 -5.98
CA VAL A 71 13.47 -4.83 -5.35
C VAL A 71 12.54 -5.87 -4.69
N GLY A 72 11.23 -5.65 -4.67
CA GLY A 72 10.23 -6.58 -4.15
C GLY A 72 9.87 -6.39 -2.68
N ALA A 73 10.18 -5.25 -2.08
CA ALA A 73 9.75 -4.94 -0.72
C ALA A 73 8.21 -4.86 -0.65
N GLN A 74 7.62 -5.60 0.30
CA GLN A 74 6.17 -5.72 0.39
C GLN A 74 5.60 -4.65 1.34
N PRO A 75 4.71 -3.75 0.88
CA PRO A 75 4.11 -2.76 1.77
C PRO A 75 3.09 -3.40 2.72
N SER A 76 2.96 -2.85 3.93
CA SER A 76 1.86 -3.21 4.85
C SER A 76 0.52 -2.64 4.36
N GLU A 77 -0.60 -3.12 4.92
CA GLU A 77 -1.96 -2.67 4.56
C GLU A 77 -2.14 -1.13 4.54
N PRO A 78 -1.83 -0.39 5.61
CA PRO A 78 -1.95 1.07 5.59
C PRO A 78 -0.96 1.70 4.61
N MET A 79 0.24 1.12 4.44
CA MET A 79 1.23 1.65 3.52
C MET A 79 0.81 1.49 2.07
N TRP A 80 0.18 0.36 1.71
CA TRP A 80 -0.38 0.16 0.37
C TRP A 80 -1.37 1.26 0.02
N ARG A 81 -2.28 1.58 0.95
CA ARG A 81 -3.25 2.66 0.77
C ARG A 81 -2.55 4.01 0.55
N LEU A 82 -1.56 4.34 1.37
CA LEU A 82 -0.80 5.59 1.22
C LEU A 82 -0.04 5.65 -0.11
N LEU A 83 0.62 4.56 -0.51
CA LEU A 83 1.33 4.46 -1.80
C LEU A 83 0.37 4.60 -2.99
N SER A 84 -0.85 4.06 -2.88
CA SER A 84 -1.87 4.23 -3.92
C SER A 84 -2.39 5.66 -4.02
N MET A 85 -2.50 6.38 -2.91
CA MET A 85 -2.89 7.80 -2.92
C MET A 85 -1.82 8.69 -3.57
N ILE A 86 -0.55 8.29 -3.48
CA ILE A 86 0.59 9.00 -4.09
C ILE A 86 0.76 8.60 -5.57
N GLY A 87 0.02 7.59 -6.05
CA GLY A 87 0.11 7.10 -7.43
C GLY A 87 1.31 6.18 -7.70
N LEU A 88 1.89 5.57 -6.65
CA LEU A 88 2.98 4.59 -6.81
C LEU A 88 2.47 3.15 -6.99
N MET A 89 1.22 2.87 -6.63
CA MET A 89 0.63 1.54 -6.68
C MET A 89 -0.86 1.62 -6.98
N GLU A 90 -1.41 0.56 -7.58
CA GLU A 90 -2.85 0.42 -7.73
C GLU A 90 -3.53 0.11 -6.38
N PRO A 91 -4.70 0.71 -6.08
CA PRO A 91 -5.46 0.35 -4.90
C PRO A 91 -5.83 -1.13 -4.86
N LYS A 92 -5.86 -1.76 -3.68
CA LYS A 92 -6.17 -3.20 -3.60
C LYS A 92 -7.54 -3.57 -4.16
N TYR A 93 -8.53 -2.70 -4.01
CA TYR A 93 -9.87 -2.96 -4.54
C TYR A 93 -9.91 -2.98 -6.07
N SER A 94 -9.03 -2.24 -6.77
CA SER A 94 -8.97 -2.28 -8.23
C SER A 94 -8.39 -3.62 -8.68
N ILE A 95 -7.33 -4.06 -8.02
CA ILE A 95 -6.72 -5.39 -8.26
C ILE A 95 -7.73 -6.51 -8.02
N GLN A 96 -8.51 -6.45 -6.93
CA GLN A 96 -9.54 -7.45 -6.63
C GLN A 96 -10.61 -7.53 -7.74
N LYS A 97 -11.09 -6.38 -8.23
CA LYS A 97 -12.05 -6.34 -9.34
C LYS A 97 -11.48 -6.92 -10.62
N MET A 98 -10.22 -6.63 -10.93
CA MET A 98 -9.55 -7.20 -12.11
C MET A 98 -9.44 -8.72 -12.01
N GLN A 99 -9.09 -9.24 -10.83
CA GLN A 99 -9.01 -10.67 -10.58
C GLN A 99 -10.36 -11.37 -10.69
N GLN A 100 -11.43 -10.74 -10.22
CA GLN A 100 -12.81 -11.24 -10.37
C GLN A 100 -13.21 -11.32 -11.84
N ALA A 101 -13.00 -10.23 -12.59
CA ALA A 101 -13.31 -10.20 -14.03
C ALA A 101 -12.51 -11.25 -14.82
N GLU A 102 -11.24 -11.46 -14.48
CA GLU A 102 -10.41 -12.50 -15.11
C GLU A 102 -10.89 -13.92 -14.75
N ALA A 103 -11.31 -14.13 -13.50
CA ALA A 103 -11.86 -15.41 -13.06
C ALA A 103 -13.18 -15.73 -13.76
N GLU A 104 -14.07 -14.75 -13.89
CA GLU A 104 -15.33 -14.86 -14.63
C GLU A 104 -15.09 -15.19 -16.11
N GLN A 105 -14.16 -14.51 -16.77
CA GLN A 105 -13.77 -14.81 -18.16
C GLN A 105 -13.21 -16.21 -18.32
N ARG A 106 -12.41 -16.68 -17.35
CA ARG A 106 -11.86 -18.05 -17.36
C ARG A 106 -12.93 -19.11 -17.12
N ALA A 107 -13.94 -18.81 -16.29
CA ALA A 107 -15.07 -19.71 -16.08
C ALA A 107 -15.90 -19.83 -17.37
N ALA A 108 -16.25 -18.71 -18.01
CA ALA A 108 -17.00 -18.70 -19.26
C ALA A 108 -16.29 -19.50 -20.37
N ARG A 109 -14.98 -19.32 -20.56
CA ARG A 109 -14.20 -20.09 -21.56
C ARG A 109 -14.16 -21.59 -21.27
N LYS A 110 -14.20 -21.99 -20.00
CA LYS A 110 -14.22 -23.41 -19.61
C LYS A 110 -15.59 -24.03 -19.87
N GLU A 111 -16.66 -23.30 -19.59
CA GLU A 111 -18.04 -23.73 -19.89
C GLU A 111 -18.25 -23.89 -21.40
N GLU A 112 -17.79 -22.92 -22.20
CA GLU A 112 -17.82 -23.01 -23.67
C GLU A 112 -17.02 -24.19 -24.21
N ALA A 113 -15.85 -24.49 -23.63
CA ALA A 113 -15.03 -25.63 -24.03
C ALA A 113 -15.64 -26.99 -23.62
N ALA A 114 -16.39 -27.04 -22.52
CA ALA A 114 -17.10 -28.23 -22.06
C ALA A 114 -18.30 -28.54 -22.97
N ASP A 115 -19.12 -27.53 -23.29
CA ASP A 115 -20.24 -27.63 -24.22
C ASP A 115 -19.79 -28.10 -25.62
N ALA A 116 -18.67 -27.56 -26.13
CA ALA A 116 -18.07 -27.97 -27.41
C ALA A 116 -17.49 -29.40 -27.41
N SER A 117 -17.30 -30.02 -26.24
CA SER A 117 -16.81 -31.39 -26.09
C SER A 117 -17.92 -32.43 -25.90
N GLU A 118 -19.08 -32.02 -25.35
CA GLU A 118 -20.26 -32.87 -25.15
C GLU A 118 -21.16 -32.95 -26.40
N GLY A 119 -21.07 -31.98 -27.33
CA GLY A 119 -21.82 -31.97 -28.59
C GLY A 119 -21.24 -32.81 -29.74
N ARG A 120 -20.39 -33.81 -29.47
CA ARG A 120 -19.72 -34.63 -30.48
C ARG A 120 -19.99 -36.13 -30.33
#